data_AF-A0A8J8JQ09-F1
#
_entry.id   AF-A0A8J8JQ09-F1
#
_cell.length_a   1.000
_cell.length_b   1.000
_cell.length_c   1.000
_cell.angle_alpha   90.00
_cell.angle_beta   90.00
_cell.angle_gamma   90.00
#
_symmetry.space_group_name_H-M   'P 1'
#
loop_
_entity.id
_entity.type
_entity.pdbx_description
1 polymer ?
#
loop_
_entity_poly.entity_id
_entity_poly.type
_entity_poly.pdbx_seq_one_letter_code
_entity_poly.pdbx_strand_id
1 'polypeptide(L)'
;AEVALPPILVVVPLPQVASVVPIPGSPGAYDLLLGGALVLVTGATAAAATAAVLVVRTVTLSFGALAGGLCVAYLRGWRPVGEADA
;
A
#
# COMPACT_ATOMS: atom_id res chain seq x y z
N ALA A 1 -16.72 -18.36 -1.84
CA ALA A 1 -17.23 -16.99 -1.73
C ALA A 1 -16.66 -16.20 -2.90
N GLU A 2 -17.51 -15.68 -3.77
CA GLU A 2 -17.10 -14.93 -4.95
C GLU A 2 -16.66 -13.53 -4.52
N VAL A 3 -15.38 -13.20 -4.71
CA VAL A 3 -14.84 -11.90 -4.34
C VAL A 3 -15.23 -10.91 -5.43
N ALA A 4 -16.05 -9.92 -5.09
CA ALA A 4 -16.41 -8.83 -5.99
C ALA A 4 -15.20 -7.91 -6.22
N LEU A 5 -14.29 -8.36 -7.09
CA LEU A 5 -13.09 -7.63 -7.54
C LEU A 5 -13.39 -6.27 -8.19
N PRO A 6 -14.43 -6.12 -9.04
CA PRO A 6 -14.70 -4.85 -9.72
C PRO A 6 -14.96 -3.66 -8.77
N PRO A 7 -15.81 -3.76 -7.73
CA PRO A 7 -16.02 -2.63 -6.82
C PRO A 7 -14.81 -2.34 -5.94
N ILE A 8 -13.99 -3.35 -5.59
CA ILE A 8 -12.74 -3.14 -4.84
C ILE A 8 -11.75 -2.29 -5.67
N LEU A 9 -11.61 -2.58 -6.96
CA LEU A 9 -10.75 -1.85 -7.89
C LEU A 9 -11.13 -0.37 -8.03
N VAL A 10 -12.42 -0.05 -7.93
CA VAL A 10 -12.93 1.33 -8.00
C VAL A 10 -12.74 2.08 -6.69
N VAL A 11 -12.81 1.39 -5.55
CA VAL A 11 -12.73 2.00 -4.22
C VAL A 11 -11.30 2.32 -3.80
N VAL A 12 -10.33 1.46 -4.12
CA VAL A 12 -8.92 1.65 -3.76
C VAL A 12 -8.33 3.01 -4.20
N PRO A 13 -8.58 3.53 -5.43
CA PRO A 13 -8.02 4.81 -5.86
C PRO A 13 -8.78 6.04 -5.34
N LEU A 14 -10.05 5.93 -4.92
CA LEU A 14 -10.86 7.08 -4.52
C LEU A 14 -10.27 7.88 -3.33
N PRO A 15 -9.74 7.24 -2.28
CA PRO A 15 -9.05 7.95 -1.20
C PRO A 15 -7.75 8.64 -1.66
N GLN A 16 -7.09 8.14 -2.71
CA GLN A 16 -5.89 8.77 -3.29
C GLN A 16 -6.24 10.09 -4.00
N VAL A 17 -7.43 10.17 -4.61
CA VAL A 17 -7.94 11.39 -5.25
C VAL A 17 -8.39 12.41 -4.20
N ALA A 18 -8.89 11.95 -3.05
CA ALA A 18 -9.31 12.81 -1.95
C ALA A 18 -8.13 13.41 -1.15
N SER A 19 -6.92 12.85 -1.24
CA SER A 19 -5.74 13.40 -0.56
C SER A 19 -5.13 14.58 -1.35
N VAL A 20 -5.78 15.75 -1.27
CA VAL A 20 -5.28 17.02 -1.84
C VAL A 20 -3.98 17.50 -1.14
N VAL A 21 -3.61 16.89 -0.01
CA VAL A 21 -2.37 17.17 0.71
C VAL A 21 -1.54 15.88 0.81
N PRO A 22 -0.27 15.88 0.33
CA PRO A 22 0.63 14.77 0.59
C PRO A 22 0.96 14.77 2.08
N ILE A 23 0.42 13.81 2.83
CA ILE A 23 0.95 13.49 4.17
C ILE A 23 1.71 12.17 4.02
N PRO A 24 3.07 12.22 3.95
CA PRO A 24 3.86 11.02 3.81
C PRO A 24 3.57 10.06 4.97
N GLY A 25 2.92 8.94 4.68
CA GLY A 25 2.69 7.86 5.66
C GLY A 25 1.79 8.22 6.85
N SER A 26 0.80 9.12 6.72
CA SER A 26 -0.12 9.41 7.83
C SER A 26 -1.22 8.35 8.02
N PRO A 27 -1.44 7.85 9.25
CA PRO A 27 -2.52 6.92 9.60
C PRO A 27 -3.93 7.54 9.72
N GLY A 28 -4.18 8.73 9.19
CA GLY A 28 -5.36 9.51 9.57
C GLY A 28 -6.61 9.30 8.71
N ALA A 29 -6.58 9.75 7.45
CA ALA A 29 -7.79 9.88 6.64
C ALA A 29 -7.94 8.78 5.59
N TYR A 30 -6.83 8.40 4.93
CA TYR A 30 -6.83 7.35 3.91
C TYR A 30 -7.29 6.00 4.49
N ASP A 31 -6.74 5.62 5.65
CA ASP A 31 -7.03 4.33 6.26
C ASP A 31 -8.49 4.21 6.73
N LEU A 32 -9.08 5.32 7.20
CA LEU A 32 -10.49 5.38 7.59
C LEU A 32 -11.43 5.34 6.38
N LEU A 33 -11.13 6.09 5.32
CA LEU A 33 -11.95 6.10 4.10
C LEU A 33 -11.90 4.75 3.39
N LEU A 34 -10.72 4.15 3.26
CA LEU A 34 -10.55 2.85 2.63
C LEU A 34 -11.17 1.74 3.48
N GLY A 35 -10.95 1.75 4.80
CA GLY A 35 -11.55 0.79 5.72
C GLY A 35 -13.09 0.87 5.73
N GLY A 36 -13.65 2.08 5.80
CA GLY A 36 -15.10 2.29 5.73
C GLY A 36 -15.71 1.84 4.40
N ALA A 37 -15.06 2.16 3.28
CA ALA A 37 -15.53 1.74 1.96
C ALA A 37 -15.43 0.21 1.78
N LEU A 38 -14.39 -0.44 2.30
CA LEU A 38 -14.27 -1.90 2.31
C LEU A 38 -15.39 -2.57 3.11
N VAL A 39 -15.73 -2.04 4.30
CA VAL A 39 -16.87 -2.56 5.08
C VAL A 39 -18.17 -2.47 4.28
N LEU A 40 -18.44 -1.32 3.66
CA LEU A 40 -19.66 -1.09 2.88
C LEU A 40 -19.77 -1.99 1.65
N VAL A 41 -18.66 -2.24 0.96
CA VAL A 41 -18.64 -2.99 -0.31
C VAL A 41 -18.58 -4.51 -0.11
N THR A 42 -17.93 -4.97 0.96
CA THR A 42 -17.67 -6.40 1.17
C THR A 42 -18.52 -7.02 2.28
N GLY A 43 -19.17 -6.21 3.13
CA GLY A 43 -19.85 -6.69 4.33
C GLY A 43 -18.89 -7.25 5.39
N ALA A 44 -17.58 -7.09 5.23
CA ALA A 44 -16.59 -7.53 6.18
C ALA A 44 -16.69 -6.77 7.52
N THR A 45 -16.24 -7.41 8.60
CA THR A 45 -16.15 -6.74 9.90
C THR A 45 -15.16 -5.59 9.83
N ALA A 46 -15.43 -4.52 10.60
CA ALA A 46 -14.54 -3.35 10.66
C ALA A 46 -13.10 -3.74 11.01
N ALA A 47 -12.90 -4.71 11.92
CA ALA A 47 -11.59 -5.22 12.29
C ALA A 47 -10.86 -5.91 11.12
N ALA A 48 -11.57 -6.67 10.29
CA ALA A 48 -10.98 -7.32 9.12
C ALA A 48 -10.61 -6.29 8.04
N ALA A 49 -11.47 -5.30 7.82
CA ALA A 49 -11.22 -4.23 6.84
C ALA A 49 -10.02 -3.36 7.24
N THR A 50 -9.91 -2.96 8.51
CA THR A 50 -8.76 -2.17 8.99
C THR A 50 -7.47 -2.98 8.94
N ALA A 51 -7.50 -4.27 9.29
CA ALA A 51 -6.34 -5.15 9.16
C ALA A 51 -5.85 -5.24 7.71
N ALA A 52 -6.77 -5.42 6.75
CA ALA A 52 -6.42 -5.47 5.33
C ALA A 52 -5.76 -4.17 4.85
N VAL A 53 -6.31 -3.01 5.25
CA VAL A 53 -5.73 -1.70 4.94
C VAL A 53 -4.30 -1.57 5.49
N LEU A 54 -4.08 -1.98 6.74
CA LEU A 54 -2.76 -1.94 7.36
C LEU A 54 -1.75 -2.87 6.67
N VAL A 55 -2.18 -4.06 6.25
CA VAL A 55 -1.34 -5.01 5.52
C VAL A 55 -0.92 -4.41 4.18
N VAL A 56 -1.88 -3.93 3.39
CA VAL A 56 -1.61 -3.31 2.08
C VAL A 56 -0.64 -2.14 2.24
N ARG A 57 -0.90 -1.25 3.20
CA ARG A 57 -0.02 -0.11 3.49
C ARG A 57 1.40 -0.54 3.87
N THR A 58 1.54 -1.51 4.77
CA THR A 58 2.84 -1.99 5.22
C THR A 58 3.65 -2.58 4.07
N VAL A 59 3.00 -3.37 3.22
CA VAL A 59 3.63 -3.99 2.05
C VAL A 59 4.02 -2.94 1.02
N THR A 60 3.14 -2.00 0.68
CA THR A 60 3.42 -0.96 -0.31
C THR A 60 4.55 -0.03 0.14
N LEU A 61 4.56 0.41 1.41
CA LEU A 61 5.62 1.26 1.93
C LEU A 61 6.96 0.55 1.98
N SER A 62 6.98 -0.70 2.47
CA SER A 62 8.21 -1.50 2.52
C SER A 62 8.74 -1.78 1.12
N PHE A 63 7.87 -2.13 0.18
CA PHE A 63 8.25 -2.37 -1.21
C PHE A 63 8.83 -1.10 -1.86
N GLY A 64 8.16 0.04 -1.72
CA GLY A 64 8.65 1.31 -2.26
C GLY A 64 10.00 1.72 -1.67
N ALA A 65 10.17 1.55 -0.35
CA ALA A 65 11.44 1.83 0.32
C ALA A 65 12.56 0.90 -0.13
N LEU A 66 12.30 -0.40 -0.24
CA LEU A 66 13.28 -1.39 -0.67
C LEU A 66 13.65 -1.22 -2.14
N ALA A 67 12.67 -1.14 -3.04
CA ALA A 67 12.92 -1.00 -4.46
C ALA A 67 13.62 0.32 -4.78
N GLY A 68 13.10 1.45 -4.26
CA GLY A 68 13.72 2.76 -4.43
C GLY A 68 15.11 2.82 -3.82
N GLY A 69 15.26 2.28 -2.60
CA GLY A 69 16.56 2.20 -1.91
C GLY A 69 17.58 1.37 -2.68
N LEU A 70 17.18 0.22 -3.23
CA LEU A 70 18.04 -0.65 -4.03
C LEU A 70 18.47 0.03 -5.34
N CYS A 71 17.53 0.68 -6.04
CA CYS A 71 17.85 1.46 -7.25
C CYS A 71 18.85 2.57 -6.94
N VAL A 72 18.63 3.34 -5.87
CA VAL A 72 19.54 4.42 -5.45
C VAL A 72 20.89 3.86 -5.03
N ALA A 73 20.94 2.76 -4.28
CA ALA A 73 22.18 2.10 -3.88
C ALA A 73 22.99 1.65 -5.10
N TYR A 74 22.35 1.00 -6.07
CA TYR A 74 22.99 0.58 -7.32
C TYR A 74 23.56 1.76 -8.11
N LEU A 75 22.78 2.85 -8.27
CA LEU A 75 23.23 4.07 -8.92
C LEU A 75 24.37 4.77 -8.17
N ARG A 76 24.46 4.57 -6.85
CA ARG A 76 25.55 5.05 -5.98
C ARG A 76 26.77 4.12 -5.96
N GLY A 77 26.78 3.07 -6.78
CA GLY A 77 27.91 2.16 -6.93
C GLY A 77 27.93 1.00 -5.94
N TRP A 78 26.88 0.83 -5.13
CA TRP A 78 26.73 -0.40 -4.34
C TRP A 78 26.55 -1.60 -5.27
N ARG A 79 27.26 -2.68 -4.97
CA ARG A 79 27.15 -3.96 -5.67
C ARG A 79 26.87 -5.05 -4.63
N PRO A 80 25.97 -6.00 -4.91
CA PRO A 80 25.72 -7.11 -4.01
C PRO A 80 26.99 -7.95 -3.86
N VAL A 81 27.37 -8.24 -2.62
CA VAL A 81 28.52 -9.11 -2.32
C VAL A 81 28.15 -10.52 -2.78
N GLY A 82 28.75 -10.95 -3.89
CA GLY A 82 28.44 -12.21 -4.58
C GLY A 82 28.55 -12.13 -6.10
N GLU A 83 28.53 -10.93 -6.68
CA GLU A 83 28.73 -10.68 -8.12
C GLU A 83 30.18 -10.28 -8.47
N ALA A 84 31.06 -10.17 -7.47
CA ALA A 84 32.45 -9.72 -7.65
C ALA A 84 33.42 -10.86 -8.03
N ASP A 85 32.96 -12.12 -8.04
CA ASP A 85 33.80 -13.31 -8.25
C ASP A 85 33.35 -14.19 -9.44
N ALA A 86 32.60 -13.64 -10.41
CA ALA A 86 32.23 -14.32 -11.66
C ALA A 86 32.88 -13.68 -12.89
#